data_AF-A0A327RSE8-F1
#
_entry.id   AF-A0A327RSE8-F1
#
_cell.length_a   1.000
_cell.length_b   1.000
_cell.length_c   1.000
_cell.angle_alpha   90.00
_cell.angle_beta   90.00
_cell.angle_gamma   90.00
#
_symmetry.space_group_name_H-M   'P 1'
#
loop_
_entity.id
_entity.type
_entity.pdbx_description
1 polymer ?
#
loop_
_entity_poly.entity_id
_entity_poly.type
_entity_poly.pdbx_seq_one_letter_code
_entity_poly.pdbx_strand_id
1 'polypeptide(L)'
;MRPFYKILLLFGLMILSTTTVKAQTLIVDKANENYSENFDVPITIDSITFNSFKIKLSTLDPSLVINQVILNKKFSKGTLKFSSDGSIYTIDYTSESPIAIVKKEKIFDLKMGASDRFLDKNLITITQSDFYNTEKVLSVTEKVKPSTVNQFVLFKNDAIVFGLLMLALGFVFYTESIKQGFWPKFYKYIPGLLMCYMIPAIFNSLGLISAEVSETYYIASRYLLPASLVLLTISIDLKAVFNLGWKALVMFFTGTIGIIIGGPIAILIISTFSPETVGGAGFDAVWRGLATLAGSWIGGGANQAAMLEIYGFNQELYGGMVLVDIVVANIWLAVLLLGIGKREKIDNWLKADNTAINELQQKVQNFSEKTIRIPSLSDLLIILMFAFAAVGIAHFGADVISTYLSDNFEAVSNPRSALSSFGSQFFWLISIATLIGILLSFTKAKNYEGAGASKIGSVFIYILVATIGMKMDLGKIFENPGLILIGLVWMAIHAGLLILIAKLIKAPYFFLAVGSQANVGGAASAPVVAAAFHPSLATVGALLAVFGYVVGTYGALLCAELMRIVAVG
;
A
#
# COMPACT_ATOMS: atom_id res chain seq x y z
N MET A 1 -52.53 35.56 24.71
CA MET A 1 -51.72 34.98 23.62
C MET A 1 -51.35 36.03 22.56
N ARG A 2 -50.49 37.02 22.86
CA ARG A 2 -50.00 38.00 21.88
C ARG A 2 -48.61 38.65 22.16
N PRO A 3 -47.92 38.46 23.31
CA PRO A 3 -46.55 38.98 23.47
C PRO A 3 -45.45 37.93 23.22
N PHE A 4 -45.76 36.62 23.29
CA PHE A 4 -44.75 35.55 23.16
C PHE A 4 -44.25 35.32 21.72
N TYR A 5 -45.11 35.54 20.72
CA TYR A 5 -44.73 35.38 19.31
C TYR A 5 -43.81 36.50 18.79
N LYS A 6 -43.86 37.71 19.36
CA LYS A 6 -42.97 38.82 18.96
C LYS A 6 -41.54 38.63 19.46
N ILE A 7 -41.36 37.99 20.62
CA ILE A 7 -40.02 37.68 21.16
C ILE A 7 -39.40 36.49 20.41
N LEU A 8 -40.20 35.50 20.02
CA LEU A 8 -39.72 34.38 19.21
C LEU A 8 -39.38 34.79 17.76
N LEU A 9 -40.10 35.77 17.18
CA LEU A 9 -39.74 36.32 15.86
C LEU A 9 -38.47 37.19 15.92
N LEU A 10 -38.23 37.94 17.00
CA LEU A 10 -36.99 38.72 17.13
C LEU A 10 -35.75 37.83 17.37
N PHE A 11 -35.88 36.70 18.08
CA PHE A 11 -34.81 35.72 18.18
C PHE A 11 -34.63 34.87 16.90
N GLY A 12 -35.70 34.63 16.15
CA GLY A 12 -35.65 33.93 14.85
C GLY A 12 -35.05 34.77 13.71
N LEU A 13 -35.12 36.10 13.78
CA LEU A 13 -34.52 37.02 12.79
C LEU A 13 -33.07 37.40 13.08
N MET A 14 -32.53 37.09 14.26
CA MET A 14 -31.12 37.35 14.60
C MET A 14 -30.18 36.16 14.29
N ILE A 15 -30.72 35.02 13.84
CA ILE A 15 -29.95 33.82 13.44
C ILE A 15 -29.82 33.73 11.90
N LEU A 16 -30.36 34.70 11.16
CA LEU A 16 -30.35 34.74 9.69
C LEU A 16 -29.57 35.94 9.14
N SER A 17 -28.26 36.00 9.42
CA SER A 17 -27.25 36.60 8.53
C SER A 17 -25.88 36.67 9.20
N THR A 18 -25.29 35.51 9.49
CA THR A 18 -23.84 35.40 9.38
C THR A 18 -23.58 34.37 8.32
N THR A 19 -23.71 34.78 7.05
CA THR A 19 -22.92 34.16 6.00
C THR A 19 -21.47 34.36 6.43
N THR A 20 -20.90 33.39 7.14
CA THR A 20 -19.45 33.26 7.25
C THR A 20 -18.97 33.26 5.81
N VAL A 21 -18.42 34.38 5.35
CA VAL A 21 -17.70 34.45 4.10
C VAL A 21 -16.60 33.40 4.26
N LYS A 22 -16.76 32.24 3.63
CA LYS A 22 -15.67 31.26 3.57
C LYS A 22 -14.49 32.02 2.99
N ALA A 23 -13.36 32.01 3.71
CA ALA A 23 -12.14 32.64 3.24
C ALA A 23 -11.84 32.08 1.84
N GLN A 24 -11.68 32.98 0.87
CA GLN A 24 -11.28 32.61 -0.49
C GLN A 24 -9.78 32.41 -0.43
N THR A 25 -9.32 31.16 -0.34
CA THR A 25 -7.89 30.86 -0.20
C THR A 25 -7.33 30.35 -1.52
N LEU A 26 -6.28 30.99 -2.03
CA LEU A 26 -5.41 30.43 -3.06
C LEU A 26 -4.35 29.57 -2.38
N ILE A 27 -4.30 28.30 -2.75
CA ILE A 27 -3.43 27.32 -2.12
C ILE A 27 -2.44 26.80 -3.15
N VAL A 28 -1.15 27.01 -2.89
CA VAL A 28 -0.06 26.27 -3.53
C VAL A 28 0.04 24.94 -2.79
N ASP A 29 -0.36 23.86 -3.46
CA ASP A 29 -0.33 22.53 -2.86
C ASP A 29 1.09 21.95 -2.84
N LYS A 30 1.26 20.78 -2.21
CA LYS A 30 2.55 20.09 -2.24
C LYS A 30 2.85 19.58 -3.65
N ALA A 31 4.13 19.36 -3.96
CA ALA A 31 4.52 18.63 -5.16
C ALA A 31 3.81 17.27 -5.20
N ASN A 32 3.17 16.95 -6.33
CA ASN A 32 2.44 15.68 -6.53
C ASN A 32 3.39 14.47 -6.58
N GLU A 33 4.65 14.70 -6.91
CA GLU A 33 5.66 13.67 -7.06
C GLU A 33 6.92 14.08 -6.29
N ASN A 34 7.28 13.28 -5.28
CA ASN A 34 8.49 13.49 -4.47
C ASN A 34 9.78 13.03 -5.18
N TYR A 35 9.69 12.52 -6.43
CA TYR A 35 10.70 11.63 -7.03
C TYR A 35 11.22 12.06 -8.41
N SER A 36 10.75 13.18 -8.96
CA SER A 36 11.05 13.59 -10.33
C SER A 36 11.82 14.91 -10.39
N GLU A 37 12.76 15.01 -11.34
CA GLU A 37 13.41 16.27 -11.72
C GLU A 37 12.38 17.25 -12.29
N ASN A 38 11.23 16.74 -12.76
CA ASN A 38 10.10 17.54 -13.20
C ASN A 38 8.84 17.09 -12.46
N PHE A 39 8.27 17.95 -11.65
CA PHE A 39 7.12 17.62 -10.79
C PHE A 39 6.02 18.67 -10.93
N ASP A 40 4.79 18.26 -10.59
CA ASP A 40 3.64 19.14 -10.63
C ASP A 40 3.35 19.72 -9.24
N VAL A 41 3.19 21.03 -9.19
CA VAL A 41 2.65 21.73 -8.01
C VAL A 41 1.25 22.25 -8.36
N PRO A 42 0.18 21.59 -7.85
CA PRO A 42 -1.18 22.04 -8.07
C PRO A 42 -1.43 23.37 -7.40
N ILE A 43 -2.06 24.30 -8.13
CA ILE A 43 -2.64 25.50 -7.54
C ILE A 43 -4.15 25.31 -7.47
N THR A 44 -4.69 25.41 -6.26
CA THR A 44 -6.12 25.25 -6.00
C THR A 44 -6.69 26.53 -5.40
N ILE A 45 -7.98 26.77 -5.61
CA ILE A 45 -8.67 27.89 -4.99
C ILE A 45 -9.98 27.41 -4.38
N ASP A 46 -10.31 27.95 -3.21
CA ASP A 46 -11.62 27.79 -2.59
C ASP A 46 -12.73 28.49 -3.42
N SER A 47 -13.97 28.40 -2.96
CA SER A 47 -15.12 28.93 -3.72
C SER A 47 -14.99 30.42 -4.05
N ILE A 48 -14.96 30.76 -5.34
CA ILE A 48 -14.82 32.13 -5.87
C ILE A 48 -15.51 32.24 -7.24
N THR A 49 -15.94 33.45 -7.61
CA THR A 49 -16.43 33.75 -8.96
C THR A 49 -15.60 34.88 -9.57
N PHE A 50 -14.92 34.63 -10.69
CA PHE A 50 -14.00 35.57 -11.34
C PHE A 50 -14.05 35.48 -12.87
N ASN A 51 -13.55 36.50 -13.57
CA ASN A 51 -13.40 36.55 -15.02
C ASN A 51 -11.92 36.50 -15.42
N SER A 52 -11.06 37.07 -14.58
CA SER A 52 -9.61 37.06 -14.78
C SER A 52 -8.86 36.96 -13.46
N PHE A 53 -7.61 36.53 -13.55
CA PHE A 53 -6.67 36.58 -12.43
C PHE A 53 -5.25 36.92 -12.92
N LYS A 54 -4.48 37.49 -12.02
CA LYS A 54 -3.05 37.75 -12.17
C LYS A 54 -2.31 37.22 -10.95
N ILE A 55 -1.52 36.18 -11.15
CA ILE A 55 -0.73 35.56 -10.10
C ILE A 55 0.75 35.74 -10.43
N LYS A 56 1.52 36.27 -9.49
CA LYS A 56 2.99 36.29 -9.56
C LYS A 56 3.58 35.38 -8.51
N LEU A 57 4.56 34.59 -8.94
CA LEU A 57 5.22 33.57 -8.15
C LEU A 57 6.73 33.81 -8.19
N SER A 58 7.43 33.47 -7.12
CA SER A 58 8.90 33.41 -7.10
C SER A 58 9.38 32.08 -6.54
N THR A 59 10.39 31.48 -7.16
CA THR A 59 11.06 30.32 -6.59
C THR A 59 11.98 30.74 -5.45
N LEU A 60 11.97 29.98 -4.36
CA LEU A 60 12.81 30.25 -3.18
C LEU A 60 14.20 29.58 -3.27
N ASP A 61 14.38 28.68 -4.23
CA ASP A 61 15.63 27.98 -4.52
C ASP A 61 16.05 28.25 -5.98
N PRO A 62 17.30 28.69 -6.24
CA PRO A 62 17.80 28.92 -7.59
C PRO A 62 17.84 27.66 -8.48
N SER A 63 17.83 26.47 -7.89
CA SER A 63 17.77 25.20 -8.62
C SER A 63 16.38 24.90 -9.20
N LEU A 64 15.35 25.63 -8.76
CA LEU A 64 13.97 25.45 -9.19
C LEU A 64 13.60 26.39 -10.33
N VAL A 65 12.97 25.81 -11.35
CA VAL A 65 12.45 26.52 -12.52
C VAL A 65 10.99 26.14 -12.73
N ILE A 66 10.10 27.10 -13.00
CA ILE A 66 8.75 26.79 -13.49
C ILE A 66 8.83 26.70 -15.02
N ASN A 67 8.76 25.48 -15.54
CA ASN A 67 8.88 25.20 -16.98
C ASN A 67 7.59 25.52 -17.74
N GLN A 68 6.44 25.22 -17.14
CA GLN A 68 5.14 25.38 -17.79
C GLN A 68 4.01 25.54 -16.78
N VAL A 69 2.90 26.13 -17.22
CA VAL A 69 1.62 26.14 -16.50
C VAL A 69 0.58 25.37 -17.32
N ILE A 70 -0.03 24.35 -16.72
CA ILE A 70 -1.09 23.56 -17.36
C ILE A 70 -2.43 23.92 -16.74
N LEU A 71 -3.27 24.59 -17.52
CA LEU A 71 -4.60 25.00 -17.09
C LEU A 71 -5.53 23.79 -16.96
N ASN A 72 -6.36 23.76 -15.92
CA ASN A 72 -7.40 22.74 -15.79
C ASN A 72 -8.40 22.86 -16.96
N LYS A 73 -8.81 21.72 -17.54
CA LYS A 73 -9.75 21.61 -18.68
C LYS A 73 -11.01 22.45 -18.51
N LYS A 74 -11.50 22.64 -17.28
CA LYS A 74 -12.68 23.46 -16.95
C LYS A 74 -12.52 24.94 -17.34
N PHE A 75 -11.29 25.43 -17.42
CA PHE A 75 -10.94 26.82 -17.74
C PHE A 75 -10.42 26.98 -19.18
N SER A 76 -10.43 25.91 -19.98
CA SER A 76 -9.85 25.87 -21.34
C SER A 76 -10.42 26.87 -22.34
N LYS A 77 -11.60 27.46 -22.06
CA LYS A 77 -12.22 28.50 -22.90
C LYS A 77 -11.65 29.90 -22.70
N GLY A 78 -10.79 30.12 -21.69
CA GLY A 78 -10.11 31.41 -21.49
C GLY A 78 -8.71 31.43 -22.10
N THR A 79 -8.09 32.60 -22.09
CA THR A 79 -6.71 32.82 -22.55
C THR A 79 -5.76 32.83 -21.36
N LEU A 80 -4.71 32.01 -21.40
CA LEU A 80 -3.63 31.98 -20.41
C LEU A 80 -2.35 32.56 -21.03
N LYS A 81 -1.69 33.48 -20.33
CA LYS A 81 -0.34 33.97 -20.64
C LYS A 81 0.59 33.63 -19.49
N PHE A 82 1.73 33.05 -19.82
CA PHE A 82 2.78 32.71 -18.87
C PHE A 82 4.08 33.38 -19.34
N SER A 83 4.73 34.11 -18.44
CA SER A 83 6.03 34.72 -18.69
C SER A 83 6.93 34.62 -17.46
N SER A 84 8.24 34.64 -17.68
CA SER A 84 9.25 34.67 -16.64
C SER A 84 10.17 35.88 -16.82
N ASP A 85 10.53 36.50 -15.70
CA ASP A 85 11.54 37.57 -15.61
C ASP A 85 12.44 37.26 -14.41
N GLY A 86 13.62 36.68 -14.67
CA GLY A 86 14.49 36.13 -13.63
C GLY A 86 13.81 35.02 -12.84
N SER A 87 13.72 35.17 -11.52
CA SER A 87 13.05 34.24 -10.60
C SER A 87 11.55 34.53 -10.41
N ILE A 88 11.00 35.55 -11.09
CA ILE A 88 9.59 35.94 -10.98
C ILE A 88 8.83 35.41 -12.19
N TYR A 89 7.77 34.67 -11.93
CA TYR A 89 6.88 34.08 -12.91
C TYR A 89 5.52 34.76 -12.84
N THR A 90 5.01 35.23 -13.98
CA THR A 90 3.70 35.88 -14.08
C THR A 90 2.74 34.99 -14.85
N ILE A 91 1.57 34.76 -14.27
CA ILE A 91 0.48 33.97 -14.82
C ILE A 91 -0.74 34.87 -14.91
N ASP A 92 -1.13 35.21 -16.15
CA ASP A 92 -2.30 36.03 -16.44
C ASP A 92 -3.35 35.17 -17.14
N TYR A 93 -4.58 35.15 -16.62
CA TYR A 93 -5.71 34.43 -17.22
C TYR A 93 -6.91 35.36 -17.40
N THR A 94 -7.58 35.26 -18.54
CA THR A 94 -8.82 36.00 -18.84
C THR A 94 -9.86 35.13 -19.54
N SER A 95 -11.11 35.23 -19.13
CA SER A 95 -12.27 34.60 -19.77
C SER A 95 -13.33 35.64 -20.13
N GLU A 96 -14.07 35.40 -21.22
CA GLU A 96 -15.17 36.27 -21.67
C GLU A 96 -16.37 36.25 -20.71
N SER A 97 -16.56 35.17 -19.96
CA SER A 97 -17.68 35.00 -19.02
C SER A 97 -17.17 34.67 -17.61
N PRO A 98 -17.85 35.15 -16.55
CA PRO A 98 -17.50 34.79 -15.18
C PRO A 98 -17.54 33.27 -14.94
N ILE A 99 -16.53 32.74 -14.27
CA ILE A 99 -16.40 31.33 -13.91
C ILE A 99 -16.68 31.20 -12.41
N ALA A 100 -17.68 30.39 -12.06
CA ALA A 100 -18.05 30.12 -10.67
C ALA A 100 -17.42 28.81 -10.17
N ILE A 101 -16.62 28.92 -9.10
CA ILE A 101 -16.05 27.80 -8.35
C ILE A 101 -16.87 27.63 -7.07
N VAL A 102 -17.56 26.49 -6.95
CA VAL A 102 -18.52 26.22 -5.85
C VAL A 102 -17.87 25.49 -4.67
N LYS A 103 -16.79 24.75 -4.93
CA LYS A 103 -15.97 24.01 -3.95
C LYS A 103 -14.51 24.11 -4.35
N LYS A 104 -13.59 23.81 -3.43
CA LYS A 104 -12.13 23.78 -3.71
C LYS A 104 -11.86 23.06 -5.04
N GLU A 105 -11.22 23.77 -5.96
CA GLU A 105 -10.99 23.31 -7.32
C GLU A 105 -9.56 23.64 -7.75
N LYS A 106 -8.95 22.74 -8.50
CA LYS A 106 -7.64 22.98 -9.12
C LYS A 106 -7.77 23.92 -10.31
N ILE A 107 -7.06 25.05 -10.30
CA ILE A 107 -7.08 26.02 -11.40
C ILE A 107 -6.03 25.69 -12.46
N PHE A 108 -4.81 25.34 -12.05
CA PHE A 108 -3.72 24.91 -12.93
C PHE A 108 -2.67 24.10 -12.16
N ASP A 109 -1.82 23.39 -12.91
CA ASP A 109 -0.60 22.75 -12.41
C ASP A 109 0.62 23.58 -12.85
N LEU A 110 1.54 23.84 -11.92
CA LEU A 110 2.88 24.33 -12.24
C LEU A 110 3.78 23.13 -12.52
N LYS A 111 4.24 23.00 -13.76
CA LYS A 111 5.29 22.04 -14.14
C LYS A 111 6.62 22.63 -13.71
N MET A 112 7.13 22.20 -12.57
CA MET A 112 8.42 22.61 -12.05
C MET A 112 9.53 21.70 -12.56
N GLY A 113 10.75 22.22 -12.66
CA GLY A 113 11.99 21.50 -12.87
C GLY A 113 12.97 21.80 -11.73
N ALA A 114 13.72 20.82 -11.26
CA ALA A 114 14.78 20.97 -10.27
C ALA A 114 16.11 20.42 -10.81
N SER A 115 17.18 21.21 -10.71
CA SER A 115 18.55 20.78 -11.09
C SER A 115 19.34 20.16 -9.94
N ASP A 116 18.90 20.34 -8.68
CA ASP A 116 19.53 19.78 -7.47
C ASP A 116 18.48 19.59 -6.34
N ARG A 117 18.91 19.05 -5.19
CA ARG A 117 18.06 18.84 -4.00
C ARG A 117 17.51 20.17 -3.47
N PHE A 118 16.19 20.32 -3.42
CA PHE A 118 15.55 21.37 -2.62
C PHE A 118 15.26 20.88 -1.20
N LEU A 119 15.50 21.74 -0.21
CA LEU A 119 15.28 21.47 1.22
C LEU A 119 13.78 21.58 1.58
N ASP A 120 13.40 21.00 2.74
CA ASP A 120 12.05 21.10 3.35
C ASP A 120 11.71 22.57 3.68
N LYS A 121 11.22 23.27 2.67
CA LYS A 121 10.87 24.69 2.65
C LYS A 121 9.71 24.89 1.67
N ASN A 122 9.10 26.06 1.75
CA ASN A 122 8.23 26.54 0.68
C ASN A 122 9.07 26.60 -0.61
N LEU A 123 8.64 25.91 -1.68
CA LEU A 123 9.34 25.91 -2.96
C LEU A 123 9.13 27.23 -3.71
N ILE A 124 7.94 27.80 -3.50
CA ILE A 124 7.43 28.98 -4.18
C ILE A 124 6.89 29.94 -3.14
N THR A 125 7.04 31.23 -3.40
CA THR A 125 6.31 32.30 -2.72
C THR A 125 5.36 32.95 -3.70
N ILE A 126 4.14 33.23 -3.25
CA ILE A 126 3.23 34.07 -4.00
C ILE A 126 3.60 35.51 -3.65
N THR A 127 3.84 36.31 -4.69
CA THR A 127 4.16 37.76 -4.55
C THR A 127 2.97 38.63 -4.93
N GLN A 128 2.00 38.09 -5.66
CA GLN A 128 0.76 38.74 -6.05
C GLN A 128 -0.30 37.68 -6.37
N SER A 129 -1.53 37.82 -5.89
CA SER A 129 -2.67 36.99 -6.28
C SER A 129 -3.96 37.80 -6.45
N ASP A 130 -4.04 38.59 -7.52
CA ASP A 130 -5.21 39.42 -7.79
C ASP A 130 -6.24 38.64 -8.62
N PHE A 131 -7.46 38.55 -8.10
CA PHE A 131 -8.60 38.03 -8.84
C PHE A 131 -9.57 39.17 -9.17
N TYR A 132 -10.18 39.12 -10.35
CA TYR A 132 -11.06 40.17 -10.82
C TYR A 132 -12.40 39.60 -11.24
N ASN A 133 -13.47 40.26 -10.83
CA ASN A 133 -14.80 40.04 -11.38
C ASN A 133 -15.28 41.31 -12.08
N THR A 134 -15.32 41.25 -13.42
CA THR A 134 -15.51 42.37 -14.36
C THR A 134 -14.45 43.48 -14.18
N GLU A 135 -14.47 44.21 -13.07
CA GLU A 135 -13.50 45.27 -12.72
C GLU A 135 -13.21 45.35 -11.20
N LYS A 136 -13.91 44.55 -10.38
CA LYS A 136 -13.73 44.55 -8.93
C LYS A 136 -12.62 43.57 -8.53
N VAL A 137 -11.62 44.06 -7.81
CA VAL A 137 -10.59 43.22 -7.17
C VAL A 137 -11.23 42.40 -6.04
N LEU A 138 -10.98 41.10 -6.07
CA LEU A 138 -11.40 40.15 -5.05
C LEU A 138 -10.22 39.87 -4.13
N SER A 139 -10.43 40.00 -2.81
CA SER A 139 -9.42 39.67 -1.82
C SER A 139 -9.33 38.16 -1.65
N VAL A 140 -8.15 37.60 -1.94
CA VAL A 140 -7.84 36.18 -1.79
C VAL A 140 -6.71 36.05 -0.77
N THR A 141 -6.85 35.11 0.16
CA THR A 141 -5.80 34.77 1.13
C THR A 141 -4.86 33.75 0.50
N GLU A 142 -3.57 33.86 0.74
CA GLU A 142 -2.57 32.95 0.17
C GLU A 142 -2.13 31.92 1.20
N LYS A 143 -2.03 30.66 0.80
CA LYS A 143 -1.44 29.60 1.62
C LYS A 143 -0.50 28.76 0.76
N VAL A 144 0.78 28.76 1.11
CA VAL A 144 1.76 27.85 0.52
C VAL A 144 1.97 26.68 1.46
N LYS A 145 1.72 25.46 0.99
CA LYS A 145 2.08 24.27 1.76
C LYS A 145 3.57 23.97 1.60
N PRO A 146 4.28 23.62 2.68
CA PRO A 146 5.67 23.19 2.57
C PRO A 146 5.76 21.86 1.81
N SER A 147 6.74 21.74 0.92
CA SER A 147 7.00 20.50 0.18
C SER A 147 7.96 19.60 0.95
N THR A 148 7.73 18.29 0.87
CA THR A 148 8.66 17.27 1.38
C THR A 148 9.91 17.20 0.49
N VAL A 149 11.05 16.82 1.09
CA VAL A 149 12.36 16.70 0.42
C VAL A 149 12.25 15.84 -0.83
N ASN A 150 12.78 16.31 -1.97
CA ASN A 150 12.92 15.47 -3.17
C ASN A 150 13.90 14.34 -2.90
N GLN A 151 13.45 13.09 -3.04
CA GLN A 151 14.35 11.94 -3.03
C GLN A 151 14.85 11.74 -4.46
N PHE A 152 16.05 12.26 -4.74
CA PHE A 152 16.70 12.02 -6.02
C PHE A 152 16.88 10.50 -6.23
N VAL A 153 16.17 9.97 -7.23
CA VAL A 153 16.30 8.59 -7.68
C VAL A 153 17.35 8.52 -8.77
N LEU A 154 18.48 7.90 -8.47
CA LEU A 154 19.60 7.80 -9.41
C LEU A 154 19.22 6.95 -10.63
N PHE A 155 18.60 5.79 -10.42
CA PHE A 155 18.21 4.88 -11.50
C PHE A 155 16.69 4.77 -11.61
N LYS A 156 16.14 5.39 -12.66
CA LYS A 156 14.70 5.40 -12.98
C LYS A 156 14.31 4.33 -14.00
N ASN A 157 15.27 3.85 -14.80
CA ASN A 157 15.00 2.85 -15.83
C ASN A 157 14.79 1.46 -15.22
N ASP A 158 13.65 0.84 -15.53
CA ASP A 158 13.28 -0.47 -14.97
C ASP A 158 14.29 -1.58 -15.23
N ALA A 159 14.99 -1.57 -16.38
CA ALA A 159 16.01 -2.58 -16.67
C ALA A 159 17.23 -2.42 -15.75
N ILE A 160 17.63 -1.19 -15.43
CA ILE A 160 18.71 -0.92 -14.47
C ILE A 160 18.27 -1.32 -13.06
N VAL A 161 17.08 -0.90 -12.64
CA VAL A 161 16.51 -1.27 -11.33
C VAL A 161 16.46 -2.79 -11.19
N PHE A 162 15.91 -3.49 -12.18
CA PHE A 162 15.85 -4.95 -12.18
C PHE A 162 17.25 -5.58 -12.14
N GLY A 163 18.22 -5.04 -12.87
CA GLY A 163 19.62 -5.47 -12.81
C GLY A 163 20.21 -5.36 -11.40
N LEU A 164 19.94 -4.26 -10.69
CA LEU A 164 20.38 -4.07 -9.30
C LEU A 164 19.67 -5.03 -8.33
N LEU A 165 18.38 -5.30 -8.53
CA LEU A 165 17.65 -6.29 -7.73
C LEU A 165 18.21 -7.70 -7.94
N MET A 166 18.49 -8.09 -9.18
CA MET A 166 19.10 -9.38 -9.49
C MET A 166 20.53 -9.49 -8.97
N LEU A 167 21.29 -8.39 -9.00
CA LEU A 167 22.62 -8.31 -8.37
C LEU A 167 22.51 -8.53 -6.86
N ALA A 168 21.56 -7.88 -6.19
CA ALA A 168 21.33 -8.05 -4.76
C ALA A 168 20.96 -9.50 -4.40
N LEU A 169 20.02 -10.11 -5.14
CA LEU A 169 19.63 -11.51 -4.94
C LEU A 169 20.83 -12.44 -5.17
N GLY A 170 21.53 -12.29 -6.30
CA GLY A 170 22.72 -13.09 -6.62
C GLY A 170 23.81 -12.96 -5.57
N PHE A 171 24.06 -11.75 -5.07
CA PHE A 171 25.01 -11.48 -3.99
C PHE A 171 24.65 -12.21 -2.70
N VAL A 172 23.38 -12.17 -2.29
CA VAL A 172 22.91 -12.86 -1.07
C VAL A 172 23.10 -14.37 -1.20
N PHE A 173 22.61 -14.97 -2.28
CA PHE A 173 22.74 -16.42 -2.49
C PHE A 173 24.20 -16.88 -2.63
N TYR A 174 25.02 -16.07 -3.32
CA TYR A 174 26.46 -16.35 -3.44
C TYR A 174 27.12 -16.33 -2.06
N THR A 175 26.89 -15.29 -1.26
CA THR A 175 27.50 -15.16 0.08
C THR A 175 26.96 -16.19 1.07
N GLU A 176 25.67 -16.56 0.99
CA GLU A 176 25.06 -17.61 1.82
C GLU A 176 25.61 -19.01 1.48
N SER A 177 26.03 -19.23 0.23
CA SER A 177 26.65 -20.49 -0.18
C SER A 177 28.05 -20.71 0.41
N ILE A 178 28.75 -19.65 0.82
CA ILE A 178 30.11 -19.70 1.36
C ILE A 178 30.09 -20.39 2.74
N LYS A 179 30.83 -21.49 2.88
CA LYS A 179 30.82 -22.34 4.09
C LYS A 179 31.86 -21.97 5.15
N GLN A 180 32.75 -21.02 4.88
CA GLN A 180 33.85 -20.67 5.78
C GLN A 180 33.96 -19.14 5.98
N GLY A 181 34.58 -18.72 7.08
CA GLY A 181 34.84 -17.30 7.36
C GLY A 181 33.67 -16.55 8.02
N PHE A 182 33.44 -15.31 7.57
CA PHE A 182 32.45 -14.39 8.14
C PHE A 182 31.00 -14.77 7.80
N TRP A 183 30.73 -15.15 6.55
CA TRP A 183 29.38 -15.33 6.02
C TRP A 183 28.53 -16.38 6.77
N PRO A 184 29.03 -17.59 7.12
CA PRO A 184 28.27 -18.53 7.93
C PRO A 184 27.86 -17.97 9.30
N LYS A 185 28.71 -17.14 9.91
CA LYS A 185 28.42 -16.51 11.21
C LYS A 185 27.37 -15.41 11.07
N PHE A 186 27.41 -14.66 9.97
CA PHE A 186 26.43 -13.63 9.65
C PHE A 186 25.05 -14.24 9.40
N TYR A 187 24.95 -15.21 8.48
CA TYR A 187 23.68 -15.85 8.12
C TYR A 187 23.06 -16.71 9.25
N LYS A 188 23.85 -17.07 10.26
CA LYS A 188 23.34 -17.67 11.51
C LYS A 188 22.40 -16.72 12.27
N TYR A 189 22.61 -15.41 12.18
CA TYR A 189 21.79 -14.41 12.89
C TYR A 189 20.79 -13.70 11.99
N ILE A 190 21.16 -13.45 10.73
CA ILE A 190 20.35 -12.72 9.75
C ILE A 190 20.07 -13.66 8.58
N PRO A 191 18.83 -14.19 8.42
CA PRO A 191 18.52 -15.13 7.34
C PRO A 191 18.74 -14.55 5.94
N GLY A 192 19.15 -15.39 4.97
CA GLY A 192 19.35 -14.97 3.57
C GLY A 192 18.13 -14.28 2.98
N LEU A 193 16.95 -14.83 3.19
CA LEU A 193 15.70 -14.22 2.71
C LEU A 193 15.44 -12.82 3.29
N LEU A 194 15.82 -12.57 4.55
CA LEU A 194 15.73 -11.23 5.13
C LEU A 194 16.69 -10.26 4.44
N MET A 195 17.87 -10.72 4.01
CA MET A 195 18.80 -9.89 3.22
C MET A 195 18.30 -9.61 1.81
N CYS A 196 17.66 -10.59 1.14
CA CYS A 196 16.99 -10.37 -0.14
C CYS A 196 15.94 -9.25 -0.08
N TYR A 197 15.37 -9.05 1.11
CA TYR A 197 14.42 -8.00 1.41
C TYR A 197 15.09 -6.68 1.83
N MET A 198 16.10 -6.74 2.71
CA MET A 198 16.75 -5.55 3.28
C MET A 198 17.67 -4.81 2.31
N ILE A 199 18.38 -5.50 1.41
CA ILE A 199 19.31 -4.82 0.48
C ILE A 199 18.55 -3.87 -0.48
N PRO A 200 17.44 -4.29 -1.12
CA PRO A 200 16.61 -3.37 -1.89
C PRO A 200 16.03 -2.22 -1.07
N ALA A 201 15.65 -2.46 0.19
CA ALA A 201 15.20 -1.39 1.10
C ALA A 201 16.31 -0.35 1.35
N ILE A 202 17.55 -0.79 1.50
CA ILE A 202 18.72 0.10 1.61
C ILE A 202 18.91 0.88 0.30
N PHE A 203 18.83 0.22 -0.86
CA PHE A 203 18.95 0.89 -2.16
C PHE A 203 17.87 1.96 -2.34
N ASN A 204 16.63 1.66 -1.96
CA ASN A 204 15.52 2.63 -1.99
C ASN A 204 15.77 3.80 -1.03
N SER A 205 16.14 3.50 0.22
CA SER A 205 16.39 4.53 1.25
C SER A 205 17.59 5.44 0.93
N LEU A 206 18.56 4.95 0.15
CA LEU A 206 19.70 5.74 -0.32
C LEU A 206 19.38 6.55 -1.60
N GLY A 207 18.19 6.40 -2.17
CA GLY A 207 17.80 7.03 -3.44
C GLY A 207 18.45 6.40 -4.68
N LEU A 208 18.99 5.17 -4.59
CA LEU A 208 19.55 4.49 -5.76
C LEU A 208 18.46 4.03 -6.72
N ILE A 209 17.36 3.51 -6.18
CA ILE A 209 16.18 3.03 -6.91
C ILE A 209 14.92 3.54 -6.18
N SER A 210 13.74 3.45 -6.81
CA SER A 210 12.47 3.77 -6.14
C SER A 210 11.35 2.84 -6.57
N ALA A 211 10.58 2.34 -5.61
CA ALA A 211 9.37 1.56 -5.88
C ALA A 211 8.21 2.41 -6.42
N GLU A 212 8.28 3.74 -6.30
CA GLU A 212 7.27 4.66 -6.82
C GLU A 212 7.53 5.02 -8.28
N VAL A 213 8.80 4.96 -8.72
CA VAL A 213 9.21 5.26 -10.10
C VAL A 213 9.27 3.98 -10.96
N SER A 214 9.64 2.85 -10.36
CA SER A 214 9.84 1.60 -11.09
C SER A 214 8.59 0.71 -11.12
N GLU A 215 8.29 0.17 -12.29
CA GLU A 215 7.21 -0.81 -12.49
C GLU A 215 7.63 -2.25 -12.15
N THR A 216 8.85 -2.45 -11.62
CA THR A 216 9.34 -3.80 -11.26
C THR A 216 8.45 -4.49 -10.23
N TYR A 217 7.87 -3.75 -9.28
CA TYR A 217 6.88 -4.32 -8.35
C TYR A 217 5.60 -4.73 -9.07
N TYR A 218 5.12 -3.94 -10.04
CA TYR A 218 3.93 -4.29 -10.82
C TYR A 218 4.17 -5.61 -11.57
N ILE A 219 5.29 -5.74 -12.28
CA ILE A 219 5.65 -6.99 -12.96
C ILE A 219 5.76 -8.15 -11.96
N ALA A 220 6.46 -7.96 -10.85
CA ALA A 220 6.65 -9.03 -9.86
C ALA A 220 5.32 -9.49 -9.25
N SER A 221 4.44 -8.58 -8.88
CA SER A 221 3.20 -8.92 -8.17
C SER A 221 2.03 -9.30 -9.09
N ARG A 222 1.99 -8.84 -10.34
CA ARG A 222 0.89 -9.12 -11.29
C ARG A 222 1.22 -10.21 -12.31
N TYR A 223 2.50 -10.51 -12.52
CA TYR A 223 2.94 -11.55 -13.46
C TYR A 223 3.64 -12.68 -12.72
N LEU A 224 4.71 -12.36 -11.97
CA LEU A 224 5.57 -13.39 -11.37
C LEU A 224 4.93 -14.06 -10.16
N LEU A 225 4.18 -13.33 -9.33
CA LEU A 225 3.44 -13.90 -8.20
C LEU A 225 2.39 -14.92 -8.67
N PRO A 226 1.41 -14.60 -9.53
CA PRO A 226 0.44 -15.60 -9.99
C PRO A 226 1.11 -16.76 -10.74
N ALA A 227 2.16 -16.50 -11.53
CA ALA A 227 2.98 -17.54 -12.15
C ALA A 227 3.61 -18.47 -11.11
N SER A 228 4.18 -17.91 -10.04
CA SER A 228 4.79 -18.68 -8.94
C SER A 228 3.75 -19.55 -8.22
N LEU A 229 2.55 -19.03 -7.99
CA LEU A 229 1.47 -19.78 -7.34
C LEU A 229 1.06 -20.97 -8.20
N VAL A 230 0.92 -20.80 -9.52
CA VAL A 230 0.64 -21.91 -10.44
C VAL A 230 1.73 -22.97 -10.35
N LEU A 231 3.00 -22.56 -10.45
CA LEU A 231 4.14 -23.47 -10.45
C LEU A 231 4.40 -24.17 -9.11
N LEU A 232 4.13 -23.51 -7.99
CA LEU A 232 4.25 -24.10 -6.66
C LEU A 232 3.05 -25.00 -6.32
N THR A 233 1.91 -24.78 -6.98
CA THR A 233 0.69 -25.56 -6.79
C THR A 233 0.64 -26.79 -7.70
N ILE A 234 1.35 -26.80 -8.83
CA ILE A 234 1.33 -27.91 -9.80
C ILE A 234 1.75 -29.27 -9.21
N SER A 235 2.54 -29.25 -8.14
CA SER A 235 3.04 -30.43 -7.43
C SER A 235 2.47 -30.58 -6.03
N ILE A 236 1.48 -29.75 -5.68
CA ILE A 236 0.90 -29.75 -4.35
C ILE A 236 -0.02 -30.94 -4.14
N ASP A 237 0.00 -31.48 -2.93
CA ASP A 237 -0.99 -32.44 -2.49
C ASP A 237 -2.10 -31.70 -1.73
N LEU A 238 -3.24 -31.48 -2.40
CA LEU A 238 -4.38 -30.77 -1.80
C LEU A 238 -4.87 -31.42 -0.51
N LYS A 239 -4.90 -32.76 -0.44
CA LYS A 239 -5.37 -33.45 0.76
C LYS A 239 -4.45 -33.15 1.94
N ALA A 240 -3.15 -33.14 1.70
CA ALA A 240 -2.16 -32.77 2.72
C ALA A 240 -2.25 -31.27 3.10
N VAL A 241 -2.58 -30.38 2.15
CA VAL A 241 -2.83 -28.95 2.44
C VAL A 241 -4.05 -28.77 3.35
N PHE A 242 -5.18 -29.44 3.04
CA PHE A 242 -6.36 -29.38 3.90
C PHE A 242 -6.10 -30.01 5.28
N ASN A 243 -5.21 -31.00 5.37
CA ASN A 243 -4.78 -31.62 6.62
C ASN A 243 -3.91 -30.70 7.50
N LEU A 244 -3.43 -29.55 7.01
CA LEU A 244 -2.81 -28.54 7.86
C LEU A 244 -3.79 -28.01 8.92
N GLY A 245 -5.09 -28.19 8.69
CA GLY A 245 -6.12 -28.20 9.72
C GLY A 245 -6.55 -26.82 10.20
N TRP A 246 -7.40 -26.86 11.23
CA TRP A 246 -8.10 -25.68 11.78
C TRP A 246 -7.18 -24.64 12.44
N LYS A 247 -5.95 -25.02 12.82
CA LYS A 247 -4.99 -24.11 13.47
C LYS A 247 -4.64 -22.93 12.59
N ALA A 248 -4.51 -23.12 11.27
CA ALA A 248 -4.26 -22.04 10.32
C ALA A 248 -5.38 -21.00 10.34
N LEU A 249 -6.64 -21.45 10.30
CA LEU A 249 -7.82 -20.59 10.33
C LEU A 249 -7.95 -19.85 11.67
N VAL A 250 -7.71 -20.54 12.79
CA VAL A 250 -7.76 -19.89 14.11
C VAL A 250 -6.67 -18.84 14.27
N MET A 251 -5.45 -19.10 13.79
CA MET A 251 -4.40 -18.08 13.80
C MET A 251 -4.75 -16.89 12.90
N PHE A 252 -5.31 -17.12 11.72
CA PHE A 252 -5.80 -16.05 10.84
C PHE A 252 -6.91 -15.20 11.51
N PHE A 253 -7.96 -15.83 12.05
CA PHE A 253 -9.04 -15.08 12.71
C PHE A 253 -8.57 -14.39 13.99
N THR A 254 -7.63 -14.99 14.72
CA THR A 254 -6.97 -14.32 15.86
C THR A 254 -6.27 -13.06 15.39
N GLY A 255 -5.57 -13.11 14.25
CA GLY A 255 -4.96 -11.95 13.63
C GLY A 255 -5.99 -10.88 13.28
N THR A 256 -7.08 -11.26 12.60
CA THR A 256 -8.20 -10.34 12.32
C THR A 256 -8.73 -9.67 13.59
N ILE A 257 -8.99 -10.44 14.65
CA ILE A 257 -9.45 -9.90 15.94
C ILE A 257 -8.40 -8.97 16.55
N GLY A 258 -7.12 -9.35 16.47
CA GLY A 258 -5.99 -8.54 16.93
C GLY A 258 -5.94 -7.17 16.27
N ILE A 259 -6.18 -7.10 14.96
CA ILE A 259 -6.30 -5.82 14.25
C ILE A 259 -7.56 -5.06 14.71
N ILE A 260 -8.73 -5.72 14.79
CA ILE A 260 -10.00 -5.09 15.18
C ILE A 260 -9.93 -4.41 16.56
N ILE A 261 -9.37 -5.10 17.55
CA ILE A 261 -9.26 -4.56 18.92
C ILE A 261 -8.02 -3.67 19.08
N GLY A 262 -6.95 -3.96 18.32
CA GLY A 262 -5.69 -3.27 18.42
C GLY A 262 -5.79 -1.79 18.04
N GLY A 263 -6.62 -1.44 17.07
CA GLY A 263 -6.79 -0.05 16.62
C GLY A 263 -7.35 0.85 17.72
N PRO A 264 -8.53 0.53 18.28
CA PRO A 264 -9.11 1.27 19.41
C PRO A 264 -8.17 1.32 20.63
N ILE A 265 -7.51 0.21 20.97
CA ILE A 265 -6.57 0.19 22.10
C ILE A 265 -5.34 1.06 21.83
N ALA A 266 -4.81 1.06 20.60
CA ALA A 266 -3.70 1.93 20.22
C ALA A 266 -4.10 3.40 20.31
N ILE A 267 -5.29 3.77 19.85
CA ILE A 267 -5.83 5.14 20.03
C ILE A 267 -5.87 5.50 21.51
N LEU A 268 -6.45 4.64 22.36
CA LEU A 268 -6.56 4.89 23.80
C LEU A 268 -5.20 5.01 24.50
N ILE A 269 -4.21 4.19 24.12
CA ILE A 269 -2.87 4.27 24.71
C ILE A 269 -2.21 5.59 24.29
N ILE A 270 -2.20 5.90 23.00
CA ILE A 270 -1.53 7.10 22.48
C ILE A 270 -2.24 8.37 22.97
N SER A 271 -3.57 8.37 23.11
CA SER A 271 -4.33 9.53 23.61
C SER A 271 -3.93 9.94 25.03
N THR A 272 -3.40 9.04 25.86
CA THR A 272 -2.99 9.37 27.23
C THR A 272 -1.78 10.29 27.32
N PHE A 273 -0.91 10.29 26.31
CA PHE A 273 0.34 11.06 26.33
C PHE A 273 0.60 11.90 25.07
N SER A 274 -0.14 11.68 23.99
CA SER A 274 -0.10 12.48 22.75
C SER A 274 -1.50 12.63 22.13
N PRO A 275 -2.46 13.29 22.82
CA PRO A 275 -3.83 13.47 22.34
C PRO A 275 -3.92 14.09 20.93
N GLU A 276 -3.01 15.01 20.61
CA GLU A 276 -2.92 15.68 19.32
C GLU A 276 -2.66 14.73 18.15
N THR A 277 -1.99 13.60 18.39
CA THR A 277 -1.65 12.60 17.35
C THR A 277 -2.85 11.75 16.95
N VAL A 278 -3.85 11.62 17.83
CA VAL A 278 -5.07 10.83 17.61
C VAL A 278 -6.32 11.70 17.45
N GLY A 279 -6.15 13.03 17.41
CA GLY A 279 -7.22 14.01 17.33
C GLY A 279 -7.75 14.26 15.90
N GLY A 280 -8.17 15.51 15.66
CA GLY A 280 -8.82 15.93 14.43
C GLY A 280 -10.34 15.85 14.48
N ALA A 281 -11.01 16.49 13.53
CA ALA A 281 -12.47 16.54 13.46
C ALA A 281 -12.94 16.42 12.00
N GLY A 282 -14.20 16.03 11.80
CA GLY A 282 -14.74 15.87 10.45
C GLY A 282 -13.95 14.84 9.64
N PHE A 283 -13.55 15.19 8.42
CA PHE A 283 -12.81 14.32 7.50
C PHE A 283 -11.31 14.24 7.79
N ASP A 284 -10.78 15.12 8.65
CA ASP A 284 -9.37 15.11 9.09
C ASP A 284 -9.17 14.25 10.35
N ALA A 285 -10.24 13.70 10.92
CA ALA A 285 -10.15 12.88 12.12
C ALA A 285 -9.26 11.64 11.88
N VAL A 286 -8.24 11.46 12.71
CA VAL A 286 -7.20 10.44 12.52
C VAL A 286 -7.79 9.04 12.46
N TRP A 287 -8.82 8.75 13.26
CA TRP A 287 -9.51 7.44 13.24
C TRP A 287 -10.09 7.07 11.86
N ARG A 288 -10.47 8.05 11.02
CA ARG A 288 -10.93 7.81 9.64
C ARG A 288 -9.77 7.39 8.73
N GLY A 289 -8.60 7.97 8.95
CA GLY A 289 -7.37 7.54 8.27
C GLY A 289 -6.95 6.15 8.73
N LEU A 290 -6.97 5.89 10.03
CA LEU A 290 -6.70 4.56 10.61
C LEU A 290 -7.70 3.48 10.14
N ALA A 291 -8.93 3.86 9.79
CA ALA A 291 -9.89 2.95 9.18
C ALA A 291 -9.39 2.38 7.83
N THR A 292 -8.63 3.17 7.07
CA THR A 292 -7.98 2.71 5.83
C THR A 292 -6.89 1.68 6.12
N LEU A 293 -6.11 1.85 7.20
CA LEU A 293 -5.13 0.87 7.67
C LEU A 293 -5.79 -0.45 8.07
N ALA A 294 -6.90 -0.39 8.82
CA ALA A 294 -7.66 -1.60 9.15
C ALA A 294 -8.14 -2.34 7.89
N GLY A 295 -8.57 -1.60 6.85
CA GLY A 295 -8.90 -2.17 5.55
C GLY A 295 -7.73 -2.92 4.94
N SER A 296 -6.56 -2.27 4.87
CA SER A 296 -5.33 -2.85 4.33
C SER A 296 -4.88 -4.09 5.11
N TRP A 297 -4.82 -4.00 6.44
CA TRP A 297 -4.28 -5.05 7.31
C TRP A 297 -5.23 -6.21 7.60
N ILE A 298 -6.49 -6.16 7.18
CA ILE A 298 -7.39 -7.32 7.30
C ILE A 298 -7.65 -7.96 5.94
N GLY A 299 -7.78 -7.16 4.87
CA GLY A 299 -8.08 -7.71 3.54
C GLY A 299 -7.48 -6.96 2.35
N GLY A 300 -6.37 -6.26 2.56
CA GLY A 300 -5.53 -5.72 1.49
C GLY A 300 -6.02 -4.44 0.85
N GLY A 301 -5.33 -4.03 -0.22
CA GLY A 301 -5.49 -2.70 -0.84
C GLY A 301 -6.89 -2.40 -1.39
N ALA A 302 -7.66 -3.42 -1.80
CA ALA A 302 -9.05 -3.22 -2.22
C ALA A 302 -9.92 -2.74 -1.04
N ASN A 303 -9.73 -3.35 0.12
CA ASN A 303 -10.46 -2.98 1.33
C ASN A 303 -9.95 -1.65 1.89
N GLN A 304 -8.66 -1.34 1.76
CA GLN A 304 -8.12 -0.01 2.06
C GLN A 304 -8.81 1.09 1.24
N ALA A 305 -8.94 0.89 -0.08
CA ALA A 305 -9.62 1.83 -0.97
C ALA A 305 -11.12 1.99 -0.63
N ALA A 306 -11.81 0.88 -0.34
CA ALA A 306 -13.20 0.92 0.10
C ALA A 306 -13.34 1.73 1.40
N MET A 307 -12.48 1.51 2.39
CA MET A 307 -12.54 2.24 3.66
C MET A 307 -12.28 3.74 3.50
N LEU A 308 -11.38 4.12 2.58
CA LEU A 308 -11.13 5.53 2.24
C LEU A 308 -12.39 6.21 1.68
N GLU A 309 -13.13 5.52 0.80
CA GLU A 309 -14.37 6.03 0.23
C GLU A 309 -15.51 6.12 1.27
N ILE A 310 -15.67 5.08 2.10
CA ILE A 310 -16.75 5.01 3.10
C ILE A 310 -16.63 6.11 4.15
N TYR A 311 -15.40 6.34 4.64
CA TYR A 311 -15.13 7.29 5.72
C TYR A 311 -14.66 8.65 5.23
N GLY A 312 -14.40 8.81 3.93
CA GLY A 312 -14.10 10.10 3.31
C GLY A 312 -12.87 10.80 3.90
N PHE A 313 -11.86 10.04 4.34
CA PHE A 313 -10.66 10.63 4.94
C PHE A 313 -10.00 11.60 3.96
N ASN A 314 -9.47 12.71 4.47
CA ASN A 314 -8.86 13.74 3.65
C ASN A 314 -7.72 13.16 2.80
N GLN A 315 -7.86 13.26 1.48
CA GLN A 315 -6.90 12.76 0.49
C GLN A 315 -5.51 13.38 0.65
N GLU A 316 -5.43 14.61 1.16
CA GLU A 316 -4.15 15.29 1.43
C GLU A 316 -3.38 14.66 2.59
N LEU A 317 -4.10 14.02 3.53
CA LEU A 317 -3.52 13.33 4.70
C LEU A 317 -3.36 11.82 4.46
N TYR A 318 -3.98 11.28 3.40
CA TYR A 318 -3.99 9.86 3.08
C TYR A 318 -2.58 9.30 2.83
N GLY A 319 -1.68 10.09 2.24
CA GLY A 319 -0.28 9.70 2.04
C GLY A 319 0.43 9.28 3.33
N GLY A 320 0.12 9.94 4.46
CA GLY A 320 0.63 9.55 5.77
C GLY A 320 0.14 8.18 6.24
N MET A 321 -1.12 7.82 5.92
CA MET A 321 -1.66 6.49 6.22
C MET A 321 -1.01 5.42 5.34
N VAL A 322 -0.84 5.68 4.04
CA VAL A 322 -0.11 4.76 3.15
C VAL A 322 1.33 4.54 3.63
N LEU A 323 1.99 5.58 4.12
CA LEU A 323 3.33 5.48 4.71
C LEU A 323 3.33 4.56 5.94
N VAL A 324 2.39 4.73 6.87
CA VAL A 324 2.27 3.85 8.05
C VAL A 324 2.03 2.42 7.63
N ASP A 325 1.14 2.19 6.68
CA ASP A 325 0.83 0.86 6.15
C ASP A 325 2.11 0.17 5.66
N ILE A 326 2.83 0.83 4.75
CA ILE A 326 4.06 0.32 4.15
C ILE A 326 5.10 0.07 5.24
N VAL A 327 5.42 1.06 6.09
CA VAL A 327 6.52 0.96 7.06
C VAL A 327 6.22 -0.09 8.11
N VAL A 328 5.05 -0.06 8.74
CA VAL A 328 4.74 -0.96 9.87
C VAL A 328 4.58 -2.40 9.39
N ALA A 329 3.88 -2.63 8.27
CA ALA A 329 3.72 -3.98 7.71
C ALA A 329 5.08 -4.59 7.32
N ASN A 330 5.98 -3.77 6.78
CA ASN A 330 7.32 -4.19 6.38
C ASN A 330 8.27 -4.44 7.56
N ILE A 331 8.22 -3.60 8.61
CA ILE A 331 8.95 -3.88 9.87
C ILE A 331 8.46 -5.23 10.43
N TRP A 332 7.14 -5.45 10.44
CA TRP A 332 6.58 -6.71 10.92
C TRP A 332 6.98 -7.91 10.05
N LEU A 333 6.99 -7.76 8.72
CA LEU A 333 7.51 -8.77 7.80
C LEU A 333 8.97 -9.13 8.14
N ALA A 334 9.83 -8.13 8.35
CA ALA A 334 11.22 -8.36 8.73
C ALA A 334 11.34 -9.13 10.06
N VAL A 335 10.53 -8.78 11.07
CA VAL A 335 10.45 -9.51 12.35
C VAL A 335 10.04 -10.97 12.12
N LEU A 336 9.03 -11.21 11.28
CA LEU A 336 8.59 -12.57 10.99
C LEU A 336 9.67 -13.40 10.29
N LEU A 337 10.30 -12.85 9.24
CA LEU A 337 11.39 -13.50 8.51
C LEU A 337 12.58 -13.82 9.42
N LEU A 338 12.93 -12.91 10.33
CA LEU A 338 13.95 -13.15 11.35
C LEU A 338 13.56 -14.31 12.29
N GLY A 339 12.29 -14.39 12.66
CA GLY A 339 11.75 -15.51 13.45
C GLY A 339 11.81 -16.85 12.72
N ILE A 340 11.65 -16.88 11.38
CA ILE A 340 11.72 -18.12 10.58
C ILE A 340 13.10 -18.77 10.72
N GLY A 341 14.18 -17.98 10.69
CA GLY A 341 15.54 -18.47 10.94
C GLY A 341 15.75 -19.08 12.34
N LYS A 342 14.80 -18.85 13.26
CA LYS A 342 14.81 -19.38 14.64
C LYS A 342 13.62 -20.30 14.92
N ARG A 343 12.95 -20.81 13.87
CA ARG A 343 11.71 -21.60 13.96
C ARG A 343 11.76 -22.69 15.03
N GLU A 344 12.77 -23.55 15.03
CA GLU A 344 12.86 -24.67 15.99
C GLU A 344 12.82 -24.20 17.45
N LYS A 345 13.51 -23.10 17.78
CA LYS A 345 13.51 -22.54 19.13
C LYS A 345 12.13 -21.98 19.50
N ILE A 346 11.49 -21.29 18.57
CA ILE A 346 10.15 -20.71 18.77
C ILE A 346 9.12 -21.84 18.94
N ASP A 347 9.15 -22.86 18.07
CA ASP A 347 8.26 -24.01 18.11
C ASP A 347 8.43 -24.81 19.41
N ASN A 348 9.67 -25.05 19.85
CA ASN A 348 9.94 -25.71 21.13
C ASN A 348 9.40 -24.89 22.31
N TRP A 349 9.54 -23.57 22.27
CA TRP A 349 8.94 -22.70 23.28
C TRP A 349 7.41 -22.77 23.23
N LEU A 350 6.79 -22.72 22.05
CA LEU A 350 5.35 -22.87 21.85
C LEU A 350 4.83 -24.26 22.20
N LYS A 351 5.71 -25.25 22.37
CA LYS A 351 5.38 -26.69 22.46
C LYS A 351 4.55 -27.14 21.26
N ALA A 352 4.90 -26.60 20.08
CA ALA A 352 4.13 -26.75 18.86
C ALA A 352 4.15 -28.18 18.32
N ASP A 353 3.03 -28.57 17.74
CA ASP A 353 2.92 -29.82 16.96
C ASP A 353 3.12 -29.50 15.47
N ASN A 354 4.28 -29.90 14.95
CA ASN A 354 4.70 -29.70 13.55
C ASN A 354 4.38 -30.89 12.63
N THR A 355 3.68 -31.92 13.10
CA THR A 355 3.50 -33.19 12.38
C THR A 355 2.94 -32.98 10.97
N ALA A 356 1.83 -32.26 10.83
CA ALA A 356 1.20 -32.01 9.53
C ALA A 356 2.08 -31.23 8.54
N ILE A 357 2.87 -30.27 9.04
CA ILE A 357 3.80 -29.48 8.21
C ILE A 357 4.94 -30.36 7.71
N ASN A 358 5.53 -31.15 8.62
CA ASN A 358 6.63 -32.05 8.29
C ASN A 358 6.19 -33.16 7.32
N GLU A 359 4.99 -33.73 7.50
CA GLU A 359 4.42 -34.71 6.57
C GLU A 359 4.22 -34.13 5.17
N LEU A 360 3.69 -32.90 5.07
CA LEU A 360 3.52 -32.21 3.79
C LEU A 360 4.87 -31.95 3.10
N GLN A 361 5.86 -31.44 3.86
CA GLN A 361 7.22 -31.22 3.34
C GLN A 361 7.86 -32.53 2.84
N GLN A 362 7.80 -33.58 3.65
CA GLN A 362 8.37 -34.88 3.31
C GLN A 362 7.68 -35.51 2.09
N LYS A 363 6.35 -35.36 1.97
CA LYS A 363 5.61 -35.88 0.82
C LYS A 363 6.00 -35.21 -0.49
N VAL A 364 6.16 -33.89 -0.48
CA VAL A 364 6.61 -33.12 -1.66
C VAL A 364 8.05 -33.48 -1.99
N GLN A 365 8.93 -33.59 -1.00
CA GLN A 365 10.33 -34.00 -1.19
C GLN A 365 10.43 -35.39 -1.83
N ASN A 366 9.71 -36.38 -1.29
CA ASN A 366 9.69 -37.74 -1.82
C ASN A 366 9.14 -37.80 -3.26
N PHE A 367 8.18 -36.94 -3.61
CA PHE A 367 7.67 -36.85 -4.98
C PHE A 367 8.71 -36.23 -5.94
N SER A 368 9.38 -35.17 -5.50
CA SER A 368 10.46 -34.53 -6.26
C SER A 368 11.62 -35.50 -6.50
N GLU A 369 12.09 -36.20 -5.46
CA GLU A 369 13.18 -37.17 -5.56
C GLU A 369 12.88 -38.33 -6.54
N LYS A 370 11.62 -38.78 -6.59
CA LYS A 370 11.20 -39.84 -7.54
C LYS A 370 11.13 -39.37 -8.98
N THR A 371 10.97 -38.08 -9.21
CA THR A 371 10.74 -37.50 -10.55
C THR A 371 11.89 -36.66 -11.06
N ILE A 372 12.93 -36.45 -10.23
CA ILE A 372 14.04 -35.54 -10.51
C ILE A 372 14.77 -35.93 -11.80
N ARG A 373 14.97 -34.94 -12.65
CA ARG A 373 15.71 -35.08 -13.92
C ARG A 373 16.40 -33.77 -14.29
N ILE A 374 17.39 -33.85 -15.17
CA ILE A 374 18.03 -32.68 -15.74
C ILE A 374 17.02 -31.99 -16.67
N PRO A 375 16.67 -30.71 -16.46
CA PRO A 375 15.69 -30.03 -17.30
C PRO A 375 16.28 -29.76 -18.69
N SER A 376 15.53 -30.13 -19.72
CA SER A 376 15.78 -29.69 -21.10
C SER A 376 15.24 -28.27 -21.31
N LEU A 377 15.68 -27.59 -22.38
CA LEU A 377 15.07 -26.32 -22.80
C LEU A 377 13.55 -26.46 -23.01
N SER A 378 13.11 -27.60 -23.57
CA SER A 378 11.69 -27.91 -23.73
C SER A 378 10.96 -27.99 -22.39
N ASP A 379 11.56 -28.60 -21.36
CA ASP A 379 10.95 -28.65 -20.04
C ASP A 379 10.78 -27.25 -19.45
N LEU A 380 11.80 -26.40 -19.57
CA LEU A 380 11.74 -25.01 -19.10
C LEU A 380 10.67 -24.21 -19.84
N LEU A 381 10.60 -24.33 -21.17
CA LEU A 381 9.57 -23.65 -21.97
C LEU A 381 8.16 -24.14 -21.63
N ILE A 382 7.97 -25.43 -21.33
CA ILE A 382 6.67 -25.97 -20.91
C ILE A 382 6.30 -25.49 -19.50
N ILE A 383 7.25 -25.42 -18.57
CA ILE A 383 7.06 -24.83 -17.24
C ILE A 383 6.60 -23.37 -17.38
N LEU A 384 7.30 -22.58 -18.20
CA LEU A 384 6.94 -21.18 -18.44
C LEU A 384 5.59 -21.05 -19.17
N MET A 385 5.27 -21.96 -20.09
CA MET A 385 3.96 -22.03 -20.74
C MET A 385 2.86 -22.24 -19.71
N PHE A 386 2.96 -23.22 -18.81
CA PHE A 386 1.96 -23.42 -17.75
C PHE A 386 1.80 -22.18 -16.88
N ALA A 387 2.92 -21.56 -16.48
CA ALA A 387 2.90 -20.39 -15.61
C ALA A 387 2.22 -19.19 -16.29
N PHE A 388 2.70 -18.78 -17.45
CA PHE A 388 2.27 -17.52 -18.08
C PHE A 388 0.99 -17.66 -18.90
N ALA A 389 0.65 -18.85 -19.42
CA ALA A 389 -0.68 -19.07 -19.98
C ALA A 389 -1.76 -18.97 -18.88
N ALA A 390 -1.51 -19.56 -17.71
CA ALA A 390 -2.40 -19.43 -16.56
C ALA A 390 -2.52 -17.98 -16.09
N VAL A 391 -1.42 -17.22 -16.07
CA VAL A 391 -1.42 -15.78 -15.75
C VAL A 391 -2.29 -15.02 -16.76
N GLY A 392 -2.13 -15.26 -18.07
CA GLY A 392 -2.95 -14.61 -19.09
C GLY A 392 -4.45 -14.90 -18.93
N ILE A 393 -4.81 -16.16 -18.69
CA ILE A 393 -6.20 -16.56 -18.41
C ILE A 393 -6.71 -15.88 -17.13
N ALA A 394 -5.88 -15.81 -16.08
CA ALA A 394 -6.26 -15.21 -14.82
C ALA A 394 -6.45 -13.70 -14.92
N HIS A 395 -5.65 -12.98 -15.71
CA HIS A 395 -5.86 -11.55 -16.00
C HIS A 395 -7.15 -11.31 -16.78
N PHE A 396 -7.37 -12.08 -17.86
CA PHE A 396 -8.61 -11.99 -18.64
C PHE A 396 -9.84 -12.27 -17.77
N GLY A 397 -9.82 -13.35 -17.00
CA GLY A 397 -10.91 -13.69 -16.09
C GLY A 397 -11.09 -12.66 -14.99
N ALA A 398 -10.01 -12.11 -14.44
CA ALA A 398 -10.09 -11.06 -13.43
C ALA A 398 -10.76 -9.80 -13.94
N ASP A 399 -10.41 -9.35 -15.15
CA ASP A 399 -10.99 -8.17 -15.78
C ASP A 399 -12.49 -8.37 -16.07
N VAL A 400 -12.83 -9.48 -16.73
CA VAL A 400 -14.22 -9.81 -17.09
C VAL A 400 -15.10 -9.99 -15.86
N ILE A 401 -14.66 -10.79 -14.88
CA ILE A 401 -15.48 -11.12 -13.70
C ILE A 401 -15.62 -9.89 -12.80
N SER A 402 -14.54 -9.17 -12.50
CA SER A 402 -14.63 -8.00 -11.62
C SER A 402 -15.50 -6.89 -12.20
N THR A 403 -15.36 -6.60 -13.50
CA THR A 403 -16.17 -5.61 -14.21
C THR A 403 -17.63 -6.04 -14.26
N TYR A 404 -17.91 -7.28 -14.68
CA TYR A 404 -19.28 -7.80 -14.71
C TYR A 404 -19.94 -7.75 -13.34
N LEU A 405 -19.23 -8.16 -12.28
CA LEU A 405 -19.79 -8.14 -10.94
C LEU A 405 -20.05 -6.71 -10.44
N SER A 406 -19.14 -5.78 -10.69
CA SER A 406 -19.28 -4.39 -10.29
C SER A 406 -20.43 -3.69 -11.02
N ASP A 407 -20.59 -3.95 -12.32
CA ASP A 407 -21.61 -3.31 -13.16
C ASP A 407 -23.02 -3.85 -12.91
N ASN A 408 -23.15 -5.13 -12.50
CA ASN A 408 -24.45 -5.81 -12.42
C ASN A 408 -24.96 -6.02 -10.99
N PHE A 409 -24.08 -5.98 -9.98
CA PHE A 409 -24.46 -6.23 -8.59
C PHE A 409 -24.10 -5.05 -7.70
N GLU A 410 -25.12 -4.38 -7.17
CA GLU A 410 -24.95 -3.30 -6.18
C GLU A 410 -24.18 -3.77 -4.95
N ALA A 411 -24.34 -5.04 -4.56
CA ALA A 411 -23.58 -5.62 -3.46
C ALA A 411 -22.06 -5.64 -3.74
N VAL A 412 -21.60 -5.57 -4.98
CA VAL A 412 -20.17 -5.54 -5.33
C VAL A 412 -19.70 -4.11 -5.60
N SER A 413 -20.51 -3.27 -6.25
CA SER A 413 -20.12 -1.87 -6.49
C SER A 413 -20.22 -0.98 -5.26
N ASN A 414 -21.07 -1.31 -4.29
CA ASN A 414 -21.19 -0.53 -3.06
C ASN A 414 -19.98 -0.78 -2.13
N PRO A 415 -19.14 0.23 -1.85
CA PRO A 415 -17.94 0.06 -1.01
C PRO A 415 -18.27 -0.44 0.40
N ARG A 416 -19.45 -0.08 0.94
CA ARG A 416 -19.91 -0.50 2.28
C ARG A 416 -20.35 -1.95 2.34
N SER A 417 -20.61 -2.57 1.19
CA SER A 417 -20.99 -3.98 1.13
C SER A 417 -19.77 -4.85 1.36
N ALA A 418 -19.98 -6.00 1.99
CA ALA A 418 -18.93 -6.98 2.18
C ALA A 418 -18.51 -7.71 0.91
N LEU A 419 -19.36 -7.66 -0.12
CA LEU A 419 -19.01 -8.23 -1.41
C LEU A 419 -18.22 -7.24 -2.27
N SER A 420 -17.88 -6.04 -1.76
CA SER A 420 -17.10 -5.04 -2.51
C SER A 420 -15.73 -5.54 -2.93
N SER A 421 -15.11 -6.41 -2.13
CA SER A 421 -13.80 -7.01 -2.44
C SER A 421 -13.85 -7.92 -3.67
N PHE A 422 -15.02 -8.42 -4.08
CA PHE A 422 -15.20 -9.16 -5.34
C PHE A 422 -15.13 -8.25 -6.57
N GLY A 423 -15.14 -6.93 -6.42
CA GLY A 423 -14.81 -5.98 -7.49
C GLY A 423 -13.31 -5.85 -7.73
N SER A 424 -12.46 -6.48 -6.91
CA SER A 424 -11.00 -6.40 -7.08
C SER A 424 -10.49 -7.32 -8.18
N GLN A 425 -9.89 -6.75 -9.23
CA GLN A 425 -9.14 -7.51 -10.23
C GLN A 425 -8.03 -8.36 -9.59
N PHE A 426 -7.31 -7.82 -8.60
CA PHE A 426 -6.21 -8.56 -7.95
C PHE A 426 -6.71 -9.78 -7.17
N PHE A 427 -7.86 -9.69 -6.51
CA PHE A 427 -8.50 -10.84 -5.85
C PHE A 427 -8.75 -11.99 -6.83
N TRP A 428 -9.36 -11.68 -7.98
CA TRP A 428 -9.66 -12.67 -9.01
C TRP A 428 -8.40 -13.21 -9.70
N LEU A 429 -7.41 -12.35 -9.95
CA LEU A 429 -6.11 -12.76 -10.51
C LEU A 429 -5.48 -13.87 -9.68
N ILE A 430 -5.37 -13.67 -8.36
CA ILE A 430 -4.77 -14.66 -7.46
C ILE A 430 -5.66 -15.90 -7.33
N SER A 431 -6.98 -15.72 -7.23
CA SER A 431 -7.94 -16.83 -7.08
C SER A 431 -7.94 -17.75 -8.30
N ILE A 432 -7.99 -17.19 -9.51
CA ILE A 432 -8.01 -17.95 -10.77
C ILE A 432 -6.66 -18.61 -11.02
N ALA A 433 -5.54 -17.90 -10.81
CA ALA A 433 -4.21 -18.48 -10.97
C ALA A 433 -4.00 -19.67 -10.01
N THR A 434 -4.43 -19.53 -8.75
CA THR A 434 -4.37 -20.62 -7.78
C THR A 434 -5.26 -21.79 -8.21
N LEU A 435 -6.50 -21.52 -8.64
CA LEU A 435 -7.41 -22.55 -9.13
C LEU A 435 -6.83 -23.31 -10.33
N ILE A 436 -6.23 -22.62 -11.30
CA ILE A 436 -5.58 -23.28 -12.45
C ILE A 436 -4.41 -24.15 -11.98
N GLY A 437 -3.56 -23.65 -11.08
CA GLY A 437 -2.48 -24.45 -10.49
C GLY A 437 -3.01 -25.73 -9.82
N ILE A 438 -4.10 -25.62 -9.06
CA ILE A 438 -4.79 -26.75 -8.43
C ILE A 438 -5.30 -27.73 -9.49
N LEU A 439 -5.98 -27.26 -10.53
CA LEU A 439 -6.48 -28.11 -11.61
C LEU A 439 -5.33 -28.83 -12.33
N LEU A 440 -4.22 -28.14 -12.60
CA LEU A 440 -3.03 -28.73 -13.21
C LEU A 440 -2.40 -29.80 -12.33
N SER A 441 -2.47 -29.69 -11.00
CA SER A 441 -1.95 -30.68 -10.05
C SER A 441 -2.59 -32.07 -10.19
N PHE A 442 -3.82 -32.14 -10.72
CA PHE A 442 -4.51 -33.39 -11.01
C PHE A 442 -4.12 -34.03 -12.34
N THR A 443 -3.33 -33.33 -13.17
CA THR A 443 -2.93 -33.80 -14.51
C THR A 443 -1.49 -34.32 -14.53
N LYS A 444 -1.01 -34.73 -15.72
CA LYS A 444 0.41 -35.08 -15.93
C LYS A 444 1.36 -33.89 -15.78
N ALA A 445 0.83 -32.65 -15.72
CA ALA A 445 1.63 -31.44 -15.57
C ALA A 445 2.45 -31.44 -14.26
N LYS A 446 1.97 -32.12 -13.19
CA LYS A 446 2.72 -32.30 -11.94
C LYS A 446 4.10 -32.94 -12.09
N ASN A 447 4.32 -33.73 -13.15
CA ASN A 447 5.61 -34.38 -13.39
C ASN A 447 6.72 -33.38 -13.77
N TYR A 448 6.36 -32.13 -14.13
CA TYR A 448 7.34 -31.07 -14.35
C TYR A 448 7.97 -30.53 -13.05
N GLU A 449 7.47 -30.94 -11.88
CA GLU A 449 8.19 -30.76 -10.62
C GLU A 449 9.60 -31.35 -10.68
N GLY A 450 9.72 -32.54 -11.27
CA GLY A 450 11.00 -33.22 -11.46
C GLY A 450 11.98 -32.46 -12.35
N ALA A 451 11.48 -31.57 -13.21
CA ALA A 451 12.28 -30.65 -14.04
C ALA A 451 12.49 -29.27 -13.37
N GLY A 452 12.00 -29.07 -12.14
CA GLY A 452 12.23 -27.85 -11.36
C GLY A 452 11.17 -26.77 -11.49
N ALA A 453 9.91 -27.11 -11.76
CA ALA A 453 8.79 -26.15 -11.76
C ALA A 453 8.75 -25.28 -10.49
N SER A 454 8.82 -25.91 -9.31
CA SER A 454 8.87 -25.22 -8.02
C SER A 454 10.10 -24.32 -7.83
N LYS A 455 11.24 -24.67 -8.43
CA LYS A 455 12.47 -23.85 -8.38
C LYS A 455 12.29 -22.56 -9.17
N ILE A 456 11.70 -22.63 -10.37
CA ILE A 456 11.37 -21.44 -11.17
C ILE A 456 10.32 -20.58 -10.43
N GLY A 457 9.28 -21.21 -9.87
CA GLY A 457 8.31 -20.52 -9.01
C GLY A 457 8.98 -19.82 -7.81
N SER A 458 9.98 -20.44 -7.20
CA SER A 458 10.74 -19.84 -6.10
C SER A 458 11.56 -18.63 -6.56
N VAL A 459 12.18 -18.67 -7.75
CA VAL A 459 12.87 -17.49 -8.33
C VAL A 459 11.92 -16.31 -8.46
N PHE A 460 10.70 -16.54 -8.94
CA PHE A 460 9.66 -15.51 -9.03
C PHE A 460 9.28 -14.94 -7.65
N ILE A 461 9.19 -15.79 -6.62
CA ILE A 461 9.00 -15.35 -5.23
C ILE A 461 10.17 -14.50 -4.73
N TYR A 462 11.42 -14.84 -5.03
CA TYR A 462 12.57 -14.03 -4.61
C TYR A 462 12.61 -12.66 -5.30
N ILE A 463 12.22 -12.58 -6.58
CA ILE A 463 12.06 -11.29 -7.28
C ILE A 463 10.95 -10.46 -6.61
N LEU A 464 9.85 -11.10 -6.22
CA LEU A 464 8.78 -10.45 -5.47
C LEU A 464 9.27 -9.95 -4.10
N VAL A 465 10.03 -10.76 -3.34
CA VAL A 465 10.64 -10.34 -2.06
C VAL A 465 11.49 -9.10 -2.25
N ALA A 466 12.33 -9.07 -3.28
CA ALA A 466 13.22 -7.95 -3.54
C ALA A 466 12.45 -6.67 -3.89
N THR A 467 11.40 -6.78 -4.71
CA THR A 467 10.54 -5.63 -5.07
C THR A 467 9.63 -5.18 -3.93
N ILE A 468 9.21 -6.06 -3.01
CA ILE A 468 8.56 -5.66 -1.75
C ILE A 468 9.57 -4.92 -0.87
N GLY A 469 10.82 -5.39 -0.78
CA GLY A 469 11.90 -4.70 -0.08
C GLY A 469 12.13 -3.28 -0.58
N MET A 470 12.08 -3.07 -1.90
CA MET A 470 12.19 -1.76 -2.53
C MET A 470 11.09 -0.78 -2.08
N LYS A 471 9.92 -1.25 -1.62
CA LYS A 471 8.86 -0.36 -1.10
C LYS A 471 9.21 0.25 0.26
N MET A 472 10.17 -0.32 0.96
CA MET A 472 10.57 0.17 2.26
C MET A 472 11.53 1.36 2.12
N ASP A 473 11.16 2.46 2.76
CA ASP A 473 12.01 3.63 2.94
C ASP A 473 12.23 3.86 4.43
N LEU A 474 13.48 3.68 4.87
CA LEU A 474 13.86 3.82 6.27
C LEU A 474 13.89 5.28 6.72
N GLY A 475 14.02 6.24 5.81
CA GLY A 475 13.98 7.68 6.11
C GLY A 475 12.58 8.16 6.44
N LYS A 476 11.55 7.61 5.77
CA LYS A 476 10.13 7.95 5.98
C LYS A 476 9.63 7.71 7.40
N ILE A 477 10.31 6.87 8.19
CA ILE A 477 10.00 6.61 9.60
C ILE A 477 10.02 7.92 10.42
N PHE A 478 10.85 8.89 10.03
CA PHE A 478 11.01 10.16 10.75
C PHE A 478 10.02 11.25 10.30
N GLU A 479 9.24 11.05 9.22
CA GLU A 479 8.33 12.07 8.70
C GLU A 479 7.05 12.20 9.53
N ASN A 480 6.47 11.07 9.97
CA ASN A 480 5.22 11.03 10.74
C ASN A 480 5.37 10.14 11.99
N PRO A 481 6.27 10.47 12.93
CA PRO A 481 6.63 9.59 14.04
C PRO A 481 5.43 9.23 14.94
N GLY A 482 4.48 10.16 15.12
CA GLY A 482 3.27 9.91 15.90
C GLY A 482 2.36 8.85 15.26
N LEU A 483 2.11 8.93 13.95
CA LEU A 483 1.29 7.94 13.24
C LEU A 483 2.00 6.58 13.16
N ILE A 484 3.33 6.57 12.94
CA ILE A 484 4.13 5.35 13.00
C ILE A 484 4.04 4.72 14.38
N LEU A 485 4.13 5.49 15.45
CA LEU A 485 4.02 4.99 16.82
C LEU A 485 2.65 4.34 17.07
N ILE A 486 1.54 4.96 16.63
CA ILE A 486 0.21 4.33 16.67
C ILE A 486 0.23 2.97 15.96
N GLY A 487 0.75 2.93 14.73
CA GLY A 487 0.83 1.70 13.95
C GLY A 487 1.68 0.61 14.61
N LEU A 488 2.81 0.98 15.23
CA LEU A 488 3.67 0.04 15.96
C LEU A 488 2.99 -0.51 17.22
N VAL A 489 2.30 0.32 18.00
CA VAL A 489 1.52 -0.12 19.16
C VAL A 489 0.39 -1.06 18.73
N TRP A 490 -0.33 -0.69 17.67
CA TRP A 490 -1.37 -1.53 17.08
C TRP A 490 -0.82 -2.89 16.65
N MET A 491 0.29 -2.91 15.92
CA MET A 491 0.95 -4.13 15.47
C MET A 491 1.44 -4.98 16.66
N ALA A 492 1.94 -4.36 17.73
CA ALA A 492 2.36 -5.06 18.93
C ALA A 492 1.19 -5.76 19.65
N ILE A 493 0.00 -5.14 19.69
CA ILE A 493 -1.21 -5.76 20.25
C ILE A 493 -1.63 -6.97 19.40
N HIS A 494 -1.64 -6.81 18.08
CA HIS A 494 -1.92 -7.89 17.13
C HIS A 494 -0.95 -9.06 17.29
N ALA A 495 0.35 -8.78 17.30
CA ALA A 495 1.41 -9.78 17.50
C ALA A 495 1.30 -10.46 18.88
N GLY A 496 1.04 -9.69 19.93
CA GLY A 496 0.87 -10.19 21.29
C GLY A 496 -0.29 -11.18 21.41
N LEU A 497 -1.45 -10.85 20.82
CA LEU A 497 -2.61 -11.73 20.79
C LEU A 497 -2.32 -13.03 20.02
N LEU A 498 -1.68 -12.93 18.85
CA LEU A 498 -1.27 -14.10 18.07
C LEU A 498 -0.31 -15.01 18.84
N ILE A 499 0.69 -14.44 19.51
CA ILE A 499 1.63 -15.21 20.34
C ILE A 499 0.90 -15.91 21.48
N LEU A 500 -0.03 -15.21 22.14
CA LEU A 500 -0.85 -15.78 23.21
C LEU A 500 -1.67 -16.98 22.71
N ILE A 501 -2.44 -16.82 21.63
CA ILE A 501 -3.28 -17.90 21.11
C ILE A 501 -2.41 -19.05 20.57
N ALA A 502 -1.32 -18.77 19.85
CA ALA A 502 -0.42 -19.80 19.37
C ALA A 502 0.13 -20.65 20.53
N LYS A 503 0.43 -20.04 21.67
CA LYS A 503 0.86 -20.73 22.89
C LYS A 503 -0.26 -21.60 23.48
N LEU A 504 -1.50 -21.09 23.53
CA LEU A 504 -2.64 -21.81 24.09
C LEU A 504 -3.00 -23.05 23.26
N ILE A 505 -3.02 -22.93 21.93
CA ILE A 505 -3.40 -24.04 21.03
C ILE A 505 -2.20 -24.87 20.55
N LYS A 506 -0.99 -24.55 21.02
CA LYS A 506 0.27 -25.17 20.59
C LYS A 506 0.41 -25.15 19.06
N ALA A 507 0.18 -23.98 18.47
CA ALA A 507 0.35 -23.78 17.03
C ALA A 507 1.83 -23.62 16.68
N PRO A 508 2.30 -24.28 15.60
CA PRO A 508 3.55 -23.94 14.95
C PRO A 508 3.70 -22.46 14.64
N TYR A 509 4.93 -21.97 14.73
CA TYR A 509 5.30 -20.63 14.30
C TYR A 509 4.91 -20.36 12.84
N PHE A 510 4.89 -21.41 12.00
CA PHE A 510 4.35 -21.36 10.64
C PHE A 510 2.94 -20.74 10.57
N PHE A 511 1.99 -21.26 11.35
CA PHE A 511 0.61 -20.76 11.31
C PHE A 511 0.49 -19.36 11.89
N LEU A 512 1.30 -19.03 12.90
CA LEU A 512 1.36 -17.66 13.43
C LEU A 512 1.83 -16.69 12.36
N ALA A 513 2.96 -16.97 11.71
CA ALA A 513 3.58 -16.09 10.74
C ALA A 513 2.72 -15.93 9.48
N VAL A 514 2.22 -17.04 8.92
CA VAL A 514 1.38 -17.02 7.71
C VAL A 514 0.01 -16.45 8.00
N GLY A 515 -0.63 -16.84 9.11
CA GLY A 515 -1.92 -16.28 9.51
C GLY A 515 -1.82 -14.77 9.74
N SER A 516 -0.80 -14.32 10.46
CA SER A 516 -0.55 -12.89 10.64
C SER A 516 -0.33 -12.13 9.34
N GLN A 517 0.40 -12.70 8.37
CA GLN A 517 0.69 -11.98 7.13
C GLN A 517 -0.44 -12.03 6.13
N ALA A 518 -1.29 -13.05 6.18
CA ALA A 518 -2.54 -13.06 5.43
C ALA A 518 -3.47 -11.90 5.85
N ASN A 519 -3.35 -11.42 7.09
CA ASN A 519 -3.93 -10.15 7.52
C ASN A 519 -3.08 -8.96 7.03
N VAL A 520 -1.92 -8.74 7.65
CA VAL A 520 -1.20 -7.44 7.60
C VAL A 520 -0.58 -7.14 6.23
N GLY A 521 -0.05 -8.14 5.54
CA GLY A 521 0.68 -7.94 4.29
C GLY A 521 -0.05 -8.49 3.05
N GLY A 522 -1.26 -9.01 3.23
CA GLY A 522 -2.18 -9.41 2.17
C GLY A 522 -1.66 -10.48 1.20
N ALA A 523 -2.31 -10.55 0.04
CA ALA A 523 -2.12 -11.63 -0.94
C ALA A 523 -0.75 -11.62 -1.65
N ALA A 524 0.02 -10.53 -1.53
CA ALA A 524 1.37 -10.47 -2.10
C ALA A 524 2.43 -11.08 -1.16
N SER A 525 2.37 -10.83 0.14
CA SER A 525 3.45 -11.19 1.07
C SER A 525 3.16 -12.42 1.94
N ALA A 526 1.89 -12.81 2.14
CA ALA A 526 1.57 -14.06 2.84
C ALA A 526 2.14 -15.31 2.14
N PRO A 527 2.07 -15.45 0.80
CA PRO A 527 2.71 -16.55 0.09
C PRO A 527 4.23 -16.54 0.25
N VAL A 528 4.85 -15.36 0.30
CA VAL A 528 6.29 -15.18 0.51
C VAL A 528 6.71 -15.71 1.87
N VAL A 529 6.01 -15.32 2.94
CA VAL A 529 6.28 -15.80 4.29
C VAL A 529 6.05 -17.30 4.40
N ALA A 530 5.03 -17.85 3.73
CA ALA A 530 4.84 -19.30 3.72
C ALA A 530 5.95 -20.02 2.94
N ALA A 531 6.37 -19.51 1.78
CA ALA A 531 7.45 -20.05 0.97
C ALA A 531 8.80 -20.04 1.69
N ALA A 532 9.01 -19.07 2.60
CA ALA A 532 10.19 -18.98 3.46
C ALA A 532 10.32 -20.16 4.42
N PHE A 533 9.20 -20.80 4.82
CA PHE A 533 9.24 -22.05 5.58
C PHE A 533 9.51 -23.24 4.66
N HIS A 534 8.81 -23.29 3.52
CA HIS A 534 9.05 -24.23 2.44
C HIS A 534 8.26 -23.79 1.19
N PRO A 535 8.80 -23.88 -0.04
CA PRO A 535 8.10 -23.45 -1.25
C PRO A 535 6.71 -24.06 -1.44
N SER A 536 6.52 -25.32 -1.07
CA SER A 536 5.21 -26.01 -1.16
C SER A 536 4.12 -25.44 -0.23
N LEU A 537 4.48 -24.60 0.72
CA LEU A 537 3.54 -23.96 1.65
C LEU A 537 3.02 -22.63 1.12
N ALA A 538 3.58 -22.08 0.03
CA ALA A 538 3.19 -20.78 -0.54
C ALA A 538 1.68 -20.69 -0.84
N THR A 539 1.10 -21.78 -1.37
CA THR A 539 -0.32 -21.87 -1.69
C THR A 539 -1.21 -21.72 -0.44
N VAL A 540 -0.75 -22.18 0.72
CA VAL A 540 -1.47 -22.01 1.99
C VAL A 540 -1.58 -20.52 2.34
N GLY A 541 -0.48 -19.78 2.20
CA GLY A 541 -0.46 -18.33 2.40
C GLY A 541 -1.35 -17.60 1.40
N ALA A 542 -1.36 -18.02 0.14
CA ALA A 542 -2.22 -17.43 -0.89
C ALA A 542 -3.71 -17.65 -0.58
N LEU A 543 -4.12 -18.87 -0.24
CA LEU A 543 -5.51 -19.20 0.08
C LEU A 543 -6.01 -18.44 1.33
N LEU A 544 -5.19 -18.36 2.37
CA LEU A 544 -5.53 -17.59 3.58
C LEU A 544 -5.66 -16.09 3.28
N ALA A 545 -4.78 -15.54 2.45
CA ALA A 545 -4.85 -14.13 2.09
C ALA A 545 -6.06 -13.80 1.20
N VAL A 546 -6.41 -14.66 0.25
CA VAL A 546 -7.65 -14.53 -0.55
C VAL A 546 -8.87 -14.54 0.36
N PHE A 547 -8.89 -15.43 1.37
CA PHE A 547 -9.95 -15.43 2.37
C PHE A 547 -10.01 -14.12 3.18
N GLY A 548 -8.86 -13.49 3.43
CA GLY A 548 -8.74 -12.17 4.04
C GLY A 548 -9.47 -11.04 3.30
N TYR A 549 -9.46 -11.05 1.96
CA TYR A 549 -10.20 -10.06 1.18
C TYR A 549 -11.69 -10.07 1.52
N VAL A 550 -12.29 -11.27 1.66
CA VAL A 550 -13.73 -11.44 1.90
C VAL A 550 -14.13 -10.98 3.32
N VAL A 551 -13.37 -11.38 4.34
CA VAL A 551 -13.70 -11.00 5.73
C VAL A 551 -13.25 -9.58 6.07
N GLY A 552 -12.35 -9.01 5.27
CA GLY A 552 -11.65 -7.76 5.59
C GLY A 552 -12.54 -6.53 5.65
N THR A 553 -13.53 -6.40 4.76
CA THR A 553 -14.43 -5.24 4.78
C THR A 553 -15.23 -5.17 6.08
N TYR A 554 -15.81 -6.29 6.54
CA TYR A 554 -16.54 -6.33 7.81
C TYR A 554 -15.63 -6.07 9.01
N GLY A 555 -14.46 -6.71 9.04
CA GLY A 555 -13.49 -6.51 10.11
C GLY A 555 -13.03 -5.05 10.19
N ALA A 556 -12.73 -4.44 9.05
CA ALA A 556 -12.31 -3.05 8.97
C ALA A 556 -13.42 -2.08 9.35
N LEU A 557 -14.66 -2.32 8.91
CA LEU A 557 -15.83 -1.54 9.33
C LEU A 557 -16.05 -1.59 10.85
N LEU A 558 -15.98 -2.79 11.43
CA LEU A 558 -16.11 -2.96 12.88
C LEU A 558 -14.97 -2.25 13.62
N CYS A 559 -13.73 -2.43 13.17
CA CYS A 559 -12.57 -1.74 13.74
C CYS A 559 -12.73 -0.22 13.68
N ALA A 560 -13.16 0.32 12.54
CA ALA A 560 -13.36 1.75 12.33
C ALA A 560 -14.45 2.32 13.24
N GLU A 561 -15.54 1.59 13.44
CA GLU A 561 -16.61 2.01 14.34
C GLU A 561 -16.17 1.99 15.81
N LEU A 562 -15.40 0.97 16.23
CA LEU A 562 -14.80 0.94 17.56
C LEU A 562 -13.82 2.10 17.76
N MET A 563 -12.98 2.40 16.75
CA MET A 563 -12.06 3.54 16.78
C MET A 563 -12.80 4.87 16.86
N ARG A 564 -13.91 5.01 16.14
CA ARG A 564 -14.78 6.20 16.21
C ARG A 564 -15.33 6.43 17.61
N ILE A 565 -15.76 5.37 18.29
CA ILE A 565 -16.31 5.46 19.65
C ILE A 565 -15.25 5.98 20.63
N VAL A 566 -14.03 5.44 20.59
CA VAL A 566 -12.96 5.82 21.52
C VAL A 566 -12.26 7.14 21.16
N ALA A 567 -12.43 7.65 19.94
CA ALA A 567 -11.86 8.92 19.51
C ALA A 567 -12.78 10.13 19.78
N VAL A 568 -14.07 9.89 20.03
CA VAL A 568 -15.09 10.94 20.26
C VAL A 568 -15.54 11.01 21.73
N GLY A 569 -15.34 9.93 22.49
CA GLY A 569 -15.51 9.90 23.95
C GLY A 569 -14.23 10.28 24.66
#